data_AF-A0A1I7WCA7-F1
#
_entry.id   AF-A0A1I7WCA7-F1
#
_cell.length_a   1.000
_cell.length_b   1.000
_cell.length_c   1.000
_cell.angle_alpha   90.00
_cell.angle_beta   90.00
_cell.angle_gamma   90.00
#
_symmetry.space_group_name_H-M   'P 1'
#
loop_
_entity.id
_entity.type
_entity.pdbx_description
1 polymer ?
#
loop_
_entity_poly.entity_id
_entity_poly.type
_entity_poly.pdbx_seq_one_letter_code
_entity_poly.pdbx_strand_id
1 'polypeptide(L)'
;MNDKEKNKKIADWLSLESIGIREDAQTDEDEPVWYRFKETCRFENGRYSVSLPFRDSEITVSPNKGLAIQQFLQLKRSIDRKPDIAAQIKHII
;
A
#
# COMPACT_ATOMS: atom_id res chain seq x y z
N MET A 1 -15.39 36.92 23.81
CA MET A 1 -14.38 36.56 22.80
C MET A 1 -14.86 37.08 21.46
N ASN A 2 -14.08 37.94 20.83
CA ASN A 2 -14.50 38.70 19.64
C ASN A 2 -14.50 37.78 18.41
N ASP A 3 -15.44 37.95 17.47
CA ASP A 3 -15.54 37.09 16.28
C ASP A 3 -14.28 37.16 15.41
N LYS A 4 -13.59 38.30 15.46
CA LYS A 4 -12.27 38.49 14.83
C LYS A 4 -11.19 37.54 15.40
N GLU A 5 -11.24 37.23 16.68
CA GLU A 5 -10.32 36.28 17.32
C GLU A 5 -10.66 34.83 16.98
N LYS A 6 -11.96 34.51 16.87
CA LYS A 6 -12.41 33.18 16.42
C LYS A 6 -11.94 32.90 14.99
N ASN A 7 -12.15 33.85 14.09
CA ASN A 7 -11.76 33.72 12.69
C ASN A 7 -10.24 33.59 12.54
N LYS A 8 -9.46 34.32 13.35
CA LYS A 8 -8.00 34.18 13.38
C LYS A 8 -7.58 32.78 13.84
N LYS A 9 -8.17 32.24 14.92
CA LYS A 9 -7.88 30.88 15.38
C LYS A 9 -8.23 29.81 14.35
N ILE A 10 -9.34 29.97 13.63
CA ILE A 10 -9.74 29.06 12.56
C ILE A 10 -8.75 29.14 11.38
N ALA A 11 -8.34 30.36 10.99
CA ALA A 11 -7.34 30.55 9.94
C ALA A 11 -5.98 29.95 10.33
N ASP A 12 -5.54 30.16 11.57
CA ASP A 12 -4.29 29.59 12.10
C ASP A 12 -4.37 28.05 12.15
N TRP A 13 -5.52 27.49 12.57
CA TRP A 13 -5.75 26.03 12.57
C TRP A 13 -5.77 25.42 11.15
N LEU A 14 -6.45 26.06 10.19
CA LEU A 14 -6.43 25.65 8.78
C LEU A 14 -5.04 25.79 8.16
N SER A 15 -4.25 26.79 8.58
CA SER A 15 -2.86 26.92 8.15
C SER A 15 -1.98 25.80 8.69
N LEU A 16 -2.28 25.24 9.88
CA LEU A 16 -1.58 24.09 10.45
C LEU A 16 -2.00 22.77 9.76
N GLU A 17 -3.25 22.62 9.31
CA GLU A 17 -3.64 21.49 8.45
C GLU A 17 -2.92 21.52 7.08
N SER A 18 -2.54 22.70 6.59
CA SER A 18 -1.67 22.83 5.40
C SER A 18 -0.20 22.41 5.63
N ILE A 19 0.21 22.14 6.88
CA ILE A 19 1.57 21.68 7.21
C ILE A 19 1.74 20.17 6.93
N GLY A 20 0.65 19.44 6.69
CA GLY A 20 0.69 17.98 6.52
C GLY A 20 1.10 17.47 5.12
N ILE A 21 0.98 18.29 4.08
CA ILE A 21 1.47 17.98 2.72
C ILE A 21 1.92 19.30 2.11
N ARG A 22 3.21 19.60 2.21
CA ARG A 22 3.84 20.59 1.35
C ARG A 22 4.27 19.84 0.10
N GLU A 23 3.59 20.08 -1.02
CA GLU A 23 4.19 19.81 -2.33
C GLU A 23 5.29 20.86 -2.50
N ASP A 24 6.50 20.54 -2.04
CA ASP A 24 7.67 21.33 -2.40
C ASP A 24 7.83 21.17 -3.92
N ALA A 25 7.36 22.16 -4.69
CA ALA A 25 7.27 22.12 -6.15
C ALA A 25 8.64 22.07 -6.90
N GLN A 26 9.73 21.66 -6.25
CA GLN A 26 11.09 21.78 -6.77
C GLN A 26 12.07 20.69 -6.32
N THR A 27 11.66 19.44 -6.35
CA THR A 27 12.63 18.35 -6.51
C THR A 27 12.16 17.43 -7.61
N ASP A 28 13.07 16.98 -8.48
CA ASP A 28 12.83 15.83 -9.33
C ASP A 28 12.53 14.64 -8.41
N GLU A 29 11.27 14.47 -8.01
CA GLU A 29 10.83 13.45 -7.05
C GLU A 29 11.00 12.04 -7.64
N ASP A 30 11.06 11.94 -8.97
CA ASP A 30 11.20 10.68 -9.69
C ASP A 30 12.52 9.96 -9.39
N GLU A 31 13.64 10.67 -9.33
CA GLU A 31 14.96 10.06 -9.08
C GLU A 31 15.10 9.46 -7.67
N PRO A 32 14.76 10.17 -6.57
CA PRO A 32 14.78 9.59 -5.23
C PRO A 32 13.72 8.50 -5.06
N VAL A 33 12.55 8.61 -5.68
CA VAL A 33 11.54 7.53 -5.67
C VAL A 33 12.06 6.29 -6.40
N TRP A 34 12.69 6.48 -7.56
CA TRP A 34 13.28 5.40 -8.34
C TRP A 34 14.46 4.74 -7.63
N TYR A 35 15.29 5.53 -6.96
CA TYR A 35 16.37 5.02 -6.11
C TYR A 35 15.81 4.16 -4.97
N ARG A 36 14.78 4.63 -4.27
CA ARG A 36 14.09 3.87 -3.22
C ARG A 36 13.45 2.59 -3.75
N PHE A 37 12.87 2.63 -4.93
CA PHE A 37 12.32 1.43 -5.57
C PHE A 37 13.42 0.39 -5.84
N LYS A 38 14.56 0.79 -6.41
CA LYS A 38 15.70 -0.12 -6.66
C LYS A 38 16.31 -0.67 -5.37
N GLU A 39 16.35 0.13 -4.32
CA GLU A 39 16.86 -0.28 -3.01
C GLU A 39 15.94 -1.32 -2.33
N THR A 40 14.63 -1.11 -2.43
CA THR A 40 13.64 -1.90 -1.68
C THR A 40 13.08 -3.08 -2.46
N CYS A 41 13.03 -3.02 -3.79
CA CYS A 41 12.45 -4.06 -4.64
C CYS A 41 13.53 -4.87 -5.34
N ARG A 42 13.52 -6.20 -5.15
CA ARG A 42 14.43 -7.14 -5.82
C ARG A 42 13.63 -8.23 -6.50
N PHE A 43 14.07 -8.64 -7.69
CA PHE A 43 13.53 -9.80 -8.39
C PHE A 43 14.57 -10.90 -8.44
N GLU A 44 14.34 -11.97 -7.69
CA GLU A 44 15.28 -13.08 -7.55
C GLU A 44 14.50 -14.39 -7.63
N ASN A 45 15.02 -15.38 -8.38
CA ASN A 45 14.43 -16.71 -8.50
C ASN A 45 12.93 -16.72 -8.91
N GLY A 46 12.52 -15.78 -9.77
CA GLY A 46 11.12 -15.67 -10.21
C GLY A 46 10.17 -15.01 -9.20
N ARG A 47 10.70 -14.40 -8.14
CA ARG A 47 9.93 -13.77 -7.07
C ARG A 47 10.38 -12.33 -6.85
N TYR A 48 9.40 -11.44 -6.66
CA TYR A 48 9.65 -10.10 -6.13
C TYR A 48 9.72 -10.14 -4.61
N SER A 49 10.77 -9.55 -4.04
CA SER A 49 10.87 -9.21 -2.62
C SER A 49 10.88 -7.69 -2.48
N VAL A 50 10.11 -7.17 -1.53
CA VAL A 50 10.00 -5.75 -1.24
C VAL A 50 10.30 -5.54 0.24
N SER A 51 11.29 -4.72 0.57
CA SER A 51 11.54 -4.29 1.94
C SER A 51 10.66 -3.09 2.28
N LEU A 52 10.24 -3.02 3.55
CA LEU A 52 9.52 -1.85 4.03
C LEU A 52 10.54 -0.73 4.29
N PRO A 53 10.28 0.50 3.83
CA PRO A 53 11.25 1.60 3.92
C PRO A 53 11.59 2.05 5.36
N PHE A 54 10.84 1.56 6.35
CA PHE A 54 11.00 1.86 7.78
C PHE A 54 11.37 0.63 8.63
N ARG A 55 11.72 -0.51 8.02
CA ARG A 55 12.16 -1.71 8.74
C ARG A 55 13.47 -2.22 8.18
N ASP A 56 14.28 -2.80 9.06
CA ASP A 56 15.55 -3.41 8.69
C ASP A 56 15.34 -4.50 7.63
N SER A 57 16.18 -4.44 6.59
CA SER A 57 16.10 -5.28 5.40
C SER A 57 16.47 -6.75 5.62
N GLU A 58 16.88 -7.11 6.85
CA GLU A 58 17.45 -8.42 7.15
C GLU A 58 16.40 -9.54 7.34
N ILE A 59 15.11 -9.21 7.27
CA ILE A 59 14.05 -10.21 7.42
C ILE A 59 13.95 -11.04 6.13
N THR A 60 14.55 -12.23 6.17
CA THR A 60 14.39 -13.22 5.10
C THR A 60 12.96 -13.78 5.15
N VAL A 61 12.13 -13.39 4.17
CA VAL A 61 10.74 -13.86 4.09
C VAL A 61 10.70 -15.25 3.45
N SER A 62 10.15 -16.22 4.19
CA SER A 62 9.96 -17.58 3.68
C SER A 62 9.09 -17.60 2.41
N PRO A 63 9.25 -18.62 1.55
CA PRO A 63 8.42 -18.76 0.35
C PRO A 63 6.94 -18.95 0.72
N ASN A 64 6.09 -18.03 0.28
CA ASN A 64 4.64 -18.05 0.54
C ASN A 64 3.84 -18.90 -0.47
N LYS A 65 4.51 -19.53 -1.45
CA LYS A 65 3.86 -20.32 -2.52
C LYS A 65 2.97 -21.43 -1.95
N GLY A 66 3.46 -22.20 -0.96
CA GLY A 66 2.68 -23.27 -0.35
C GLY A 66 1.42 -22.75 0.34
N LEU A 67 1.54 -21.65 1.08
CA LEU A 67 0.42 -20.98 1.74
C LEU A 67 -0.60 -20.46 0.72
N ALA A 68 -0.14 -19.81 -0.34
CA ALA A 68 -0.99 -19.29 -1.41
C ALA A 68 -1.77 -20.41 -2.12
N ILE A 69 -1.11 -21.54 -2.44
CA ILE A 69 -1.76 -22.72 -3.02
C ILE A 69 -2.82 -23.28 -2.07
N GLN A 70 -2.52 -23.39 -0.77
CA GLN A 70 -3.45 -23.93 0.20
C GLN A 70 -4.69 -23.03 0.36
N GLN A 71 -4.50 -21.71 0.45
CA GLN A 71 -5.60 -20.74 0.49
C GLN A 71 -6.44 -20.82 -0.79
N PHE A 72 -5.81 -20.92 -1.95
CA PHE A 72 -6.51 -21.09 -3.23
C PHE A 72 -7.37 -22.36 -3.25
N LEU A 73 -6.82 -23.50 -2.81
CA LEU A 73 -7.57 -24.76 -2.77
C LEU A 73 -8.73 -24.71 -1.77
N GLN A 74 -8.55 -24.06 -0.63
CA GLN A 74 -9.64 -23.84 0.33
C GLN A 74 -10.74 -22.96 -0.27
N LEU A 75 -10.36 -21.86 -0.92
CA LEU A 75 -11.30 -20.97 -1.60
C LEU A 75 -12.06 -21.71 -2.71
N LYS A 76 -11.36 -22.47 -3.55
CA LYS A 76 -11.96 -23.30 -4.60
C LYS A 76 -13.01 -24.26 -4.02
N ARG A 77 -12.68 -25.00 -2.96
CA ARG A 77 -13.64 -25.90 -2.28
C ARG A 77 -14.85 -25.16 -1.72
N SER A 78 -14.66 -23.94 -1.20
CA SER A 78 -15.75 -23.10 -0.71
C SER A 78 -16.68 -22.66 -1.84
N ILE A 79 -16.11 -22.28 -2.99
CA ILE A 79 -16.87 -21.86 -4.18
C ILE A 79 -17.63 -23.06 -4.77
N ASP A 80 -16.99 -24.23 -4.88
CA ASP A 80 -17.62 -25.45 -5.41
C ASP A 80 -18.85 -25.87 -4.58
N ARG A 81 -18.88 -25.54 -3.28
CA ARG A 81 -20.03 -25.77 -2.39
C ARG A 81 -21.16 -24.75 -2.55
N LYS A 82 -20.94 -23.64 -3.26
CA LYS A 82 -21.88 -22.54 -3.46
C LYS A 82 -22.05 -22.27 -4.97
N PRO A 83 -22.90 -23.04 -5.66
CA PRO A 83 -23.02 -22.98 -7.12
C PRO A 83 -23.42 -21.60 -7.65
N ASP A 84 -24.20 -20.83 -6.88
CA ASP A 84 -24.62 -19.47 -7.24
C ASP A 84 -23.44 -18.49 -7.34
N ILE A 85 -22.47 -18.61 -6.43
CA ILE A 85 -21.25 -17.79 -6.42
C ILE A 85 -20.28 -18.28 -7.50
N ALA A 86 -20.20 -19.60 -7.72
CA ALA A 86 -19.36 -20.18 -8.76
C ALA A 86 -19.76 -19.69 -10.17
N ALA A 87 -21.06 -19.51 -10.43
CA ALA A 87 -21.56 -18.96 -11.68
C ALA A 87 -21.15 -17.50 -11.89
N GLN A 88 -21.17 -16.67 -10.83
CA GLN A 88 -20.75 -15.26 -10.91
C GLN A 88 -19.25 -15.11 -11.14
N ILE A 89 -18.42 -15.93 -10.49
CA ILE A 89 -16.96 -15.86 -10.62
C ILE A 89 -16.49 -16.25 -12.03
N LYS A 90 -17.16 -17.20 -12.69
CA LYS A 90 -16.87 -17.58 -14.10
C LYS A 90 -17.04 -16.43 -15.10
N HIS A 91 -17.75 -15.36 -14.75
CA HIS A 91 -17.90 -14.20 -15.61
C HIS A 91 -16.80 -13.14 -15.43
N ILE A 92 -15.98 -13.25 -14.37
CA ILE A 92 -14.95 -12.26 -14.01
C ILE A 92 -13.57 -12.69 -14.54
N ILE A 93 -13.33 -13.99 -14.69
CA ILE A 93 -12.07 -14.61 -15.15
C ILE A 93 -12.23 -15.02 -16.61
#